data_AF-A0A7X9ZQ62-F1
#
_entry.id   AF-A0A7X9ZQ62-F1
#
_cell.length_a   1.000
_cell.length_b   1.000
_cell.length_c   1.000
_cell.angle_alpha   90.00
_cell.angle_beta   90.00
_cell.angle_gamma   90.00
#
_symmetry.space_group_name_H-M   'P 1'
#
loop_
_entity.id
_entity.type
_entity.pdbx_description
1 polymer ?
#
loop_
_entity_poly.entity_id
_entity_poly.type
_entity_poly.pdbx_seq_one_letter_code
_entity_poly.pdbx_strand_id
1 'polypeptide(L)'
;MQNPVEAALQKAPDLAGLEPIEKIRRRWPLVLGSALTLLMIAALARELFGSGLAGLQQAIPTHPGFYIAFALFYLGPPTFDYIIFRRLWAIPLDGMAALHKKRIANEVVVGYSGEAYFYAWARQRTQMVAAPFGAVKDVTIQSAIAGNTFTLILILLTIPFMEMLPKDLVNFNTVAGSAALMVAMSLPFFLFSKRVFSLPRNSLWWVFAIHMVRLALGTFTLALAWHFAMPAVPVGTWLFLAAGRMLVSRIPLLPNKELVFASVAILLIGSGDSLTELMALMAALTLLAHVALIGVFSAQALAKKLDWI
;
A
#
# COMPACT_ATOMS: atom_id res chain seq x y z
N MET A 1 37.77 -22.70 46.97
CA MET A 1 37.79 -21.59 45.98
C MET A 1 36.70 -21.88 44.97
N GLN A 2 35.59 -21.15 44.99
CA GLN A 2 34.48 -21.34 44.05
C GLN A 2 34.92 -20.91 42.64
N ASN A 3 34.47 -21.67 41.63
CA ASN A 3 34.81 -21.44 40.24
C ASN A 3 34.26 -20.06 39.80
N PRO A 4 35.06 -19.16 39.21
CA PRO A 4 34.60 -17.83 38.78
C PRO A 4 33.44 -17.88 37.77
N VAL A 5 33.23 -19.01 37.08
CA VAL A 5 32.08 -19.23 36.18
C VAL A 5 30.78 -19.46 36.96
N GLU A 6 30.81 -20.16 38.08
CA GLU A 6 29.62 -20.42 38.92
C GLU A 6 29.15 -19.13 39.62
N ALA A 7 30.09 -18.28 40.05
CA ALA A 7 29.79 -16.99 40.64
C ALA A 7 29.16 -15.99 39.63
N ALA A 8 29.48 -16.13 38.34
CA ALA A 8 28.90 -15.31 37.28
C ALA A 8 27.47 -15.74 36.92
N LEU A 9 27.18 -17.04 36.98
CA LEU A 9 25.83 -17.58 36.71
C LEU A 9 24.83 -17.23 37.82
N GLN A 10 25.27 -17.10 39.07
CA GLN A 10 24.42 -16.65 40.19
C GLN A 10 24.05 -15.16 40.13
N LYS A 11 24.75 -14.36 39.31
CA LYS A 11 24.49 -12.93 39.11
C LYS A 11 23.67 -12.61 37.86
N ALA A 12 23.29 -13.62 37.08
CA ALA A 12 22.33 -13.41 36.00
C ALA A 12 20.97 -13.04 36.64
N PRO A 13 20.36 -11.89 36.29
CA PRO A 13 19.04 -11.55 36.79
C PRO A 13 18.08 -12.68 36.42
N ASP A 14 17.35 -13.18 37.41
CA ASP A 14 16.41 -14.28 37.31
C ASP A 14 15.42 -14.05 36.17
N LEU A 15 15.65 -14.72 35.05
CA LEU A 15 14.82 -14.66 33.85
C LEU A 15 13.43 -15.27 34.08
N ALA A 16 13.20 -15.92 35.24
CA ALA A 16 11.92 -16.50 35.62
C ALA A 16 10.88 -15.44 36.08
N GLY A 17 11.31 -14.18 36.32
CA GLY A 17 10.46 -13.09 36.78
C GLY A 17 9.86 -12.20 35.67
N LEU A 18 10.08 -12.52 34.39
CA LEU A 18 9.40 -11.82 33.30
C LEU A 18 7.96 -12.33 33.19
N GLU A 19 7.07 -11.75 34.01
CA GLU A 19 5.63 -11.97 33.86
C GLU A 19 5.24 -11.69 32.39
N PRO A 20 4.54 -12.64 31.72
CA PRO A 20 3.97 -12.36 30.42
C PRO A 20 3.07 -11.15 30.58
N ILE A 21 3.41 -10.03 29.91
CA ILE A 21 2.62 -8.82 29.91
C ILE A 21 1.15 -9.23 29.76
N GLU A 22 0.36 -8.98 30.82
CA GLU A 22 -1.05 -9.34 30.88
C GLU A 22 -1.69 -9.01 29.53
N LYS A 23 -2.31 -10.00 28.89
CA LYS A 23 -3.14 -9.79 27.70
C LYS A 23 -4.17 -8.73 28.07
N ILE A 24 -3.90 -7.49 27.67
CA ILE A 24 -4.70 -6.32 28.00
C ILE A 24 -6.15 -6.64 27.66
N ARG A 25 -6.98 -6.81 28.70
CA ARG A 25 -8.45 -7.05 28.67
C ARG A 25 -9.24 -5.89 28.06
N ARG A 26 -8.60 -4.98 27.33
CA ARG A 26 -9.29 -3.82 26.76
C ARG A 26 -10.03 -4.23 25.51
N ARG A 27 -11.34 -3.94 25.49
CA ARG A 27 -12.24 -4.16 24.36
C ARG A 27 -12.01 -3.19 23.20
N TRP A 28 -11.22 -2.13 23.38
CA TRP A 28 -11.00 -1.09 22.35
C TRP A 28 -10.52 -1.64 20.98
N PRO A 29 -9.60 -2.63 20.88
CA PRO A 29 -9.14 -3.08 19.56
C PRO A 29 -10.20 -3.95 18.86
N LEU A 30 -11.09 -4.60 19.63
CA LEU A 30 -12.27 -5.26 19.09
C LEU A 30 -13.28 -4.23 18.56
N VAL A 31 -13.58 -3.20 19.36
CA VAL A 31 -14.51 -2.13 18.96
C VAL A 31 -14.00 -1.39 17.72
N LEU A 32 -12.71 -1.03 17.69
CA LEU A 32 -12.09 -0.39 16.53
C LEU A 32 -12.17 -1.28 15.29
N GLY A 33 -11.84 -2.57 15.44
CA GLY A 33 -11.91 -3.54 14.34
C GLY A 33 -13.32 -3.69 13.77
N SER A 34 -14.32 -3.79 14.64
CA SER A 34 -15.73 -3.90 14.24
C SER A 34 -16.24 -2.60 13.60
N ALA A 35 -15.96 -1.45 14.21
CA ALA A 35 -16.36 -0.15 13.69
C ALA A 35 -15.77 0.10 12.31
N LEU A 36 -14.47 -0.17 12.12
CA LEU A 36 -13.84 0.00 10.82
C LEU A 36 -14.38 -0.99 9.78
N THR A 37 -14.73 -2.21 10.18
CA THR A 37 -15.37 -3.18 9.27
C THR A 37 -16.75 -2.69 8.81
N LEU A 38 -17.55 -2.14 9.71
CA LEU A 38 -18.84 -1.54 9.34
C LEU A 38 -18.66 -0.33 8.42
N LEU A 39 -17.66 0.53 8.68
CA LEU A 39 -17.34 1.65 7.81
C LEU A 39 -16.90 1.19 6.42
N MET A 40 -16.07 0.14 6.32
CA MET A 40 -15.69 -0.44 5.03
C MET A 40 -16.92 -0.96 4.27
N ILE A 41 -17.81 -1.70 4.94
CA ILE A 41 -19.05 -2.21 4.33
C ILE A 41 -19.93 -1.06 3.83
N ALA A 42 -20.14 -0.03 4.65
CA ALA A 42 -20.96 1.12 4.28
C ALA A 42 -20.36 1.93 3.12
N ALA A 43 -19.04 2.15 3.13
CA ALA A 43 -18.33 2.84 2.06
C ALA A 43 -18.39 2.06 0.75
N LEU A 44 -18.10 0.76 0.79
CA LEU A 44 -18.18 -0.12 -0.39
C LEU A 44 -19.61 -0.21 -0.93
N ALA A 45 -20.62 -0.32 -0.07
CA ALA A 45 -22.01 -0.32 -0.48
C ALA A 45 -22.37 1.01 -1.19
N ARG A 46 -21.98 2.14 -0.61
CA ARG A 46 -22.19 3.46 -1.21
C ARG A 46 -21.54 3.57 -2.59
N GLU A 47 -20.31 3.08 -2.74
CA GLU A 47 -19.60 3.10 -4.02
C GLU A 47 -20.25 2.16 -5.04
N LEU A 48 -20.62 0.95 -4.62
CA LEU A 48 -21.26 -0.09 -5.42
C LEU A 48 -22.64 0.33 -5.94
N PHE A 49 -23.49 0.91 -5.08
CA PHE A 49 -24.83 1.39 -5.45
C PHE A 49 -24.83 2.78 -6.11
N GLY A 50 -23.67 3.45 -6.12
CA GLY A 50 -23.46 4.69 -6.86
C GLY A 50 -23.01 4.39 -8.30
N SER A 51 -21.92 5.02 -8.71
CA SER A 51 -21.32 4.84 -10.04
C SER A 51 -20.14 3.87 -10.06
N GLY A 52 -19.89 3.12 -8.98
CA GLY A 52 -18.69 2.28 -8.85
C GLY A 52 -18.58 1.15 -9.89
N LEU A 53 -19.69 0.72 -10.48
CA LEU A 53 -19.72 -0.28 -11.55
C LEU A 53 -19.87 0.31 -12.95
N ALA A 54 -19.91 1.64 -13.10
CA ALA A 54 -20.12 2.30 -14.39
C ALA A 54 -19.05 1.89 -15.43
N GLY A 55 -17.80 1.68 -14.98
CA GLY A 55 -16.70 1.23 -15.84
C GLY A 55 -16.85 -0.18 -16.41
N LEU A 56 -17.79 -0.99 -15.92
CA LEU A 56 -18.05 -2.35 -16.47
C LEU A 56 -18.98 -2.34 -17.69
N GLN A 57 -19.67 -1.22 -17.96
CA GLN A 57 -20.61 -1.12 -19.09
C GLN A 57 -19.90 -0.93 -20.43
N GLN A 58 -18.57 -0.81 -20.42
CA GLN A 58 -17.73 -0.55 -21.59
C GLN A 58 -16.98 -1.81 -22.03
N ALA A 59 -16.25 -1.72 -23.15
CA ALA A 59 -15.56 -2.86 -23.76
C ALA A 59 -14.53 -3.49 -22.81
N ILE A 60 -14.95 -4.55 -22.13
CA ILE A 60 -14.12 -5.34 -21.23
C ILE A 60 -12.95 -5.97 -22.03
N PRO A 61 -11.68 -5.82 -21.60
CA PRO A 61 -10.54 -6.41 -22.26
C PRO A 61 -10.73 -7.92 -22.44
N THR A 62 -10.58 -8.39 -23.69
CA THR A 62 -10.76 -9.81 -24.02
C THR A 62 -9.51 -10.64 -23.75
N HIS A 63 -8.34 -10.00 -23.65
CA HIS A 63 -7.07 -10.68 -23.49
C HIS A 63 -6.87 -11.17 -22.04
N PRO A 64 -6.64 -12.48 -21.80
CA PRO A 64 -6.53 -13.03 -20.43
C PRO A 64 -5.36 -12.46 -19.64
N GLY A 65 -4.29 -12.05 -20.33
CA GLY A 65 -3.13 -11.40 -19.71
C GLY A 65 -3.47 -10.11 -18.96
N PHE A 66 -4.54 -9.40 -19.35
CA PHE A 66 -5.03 -8.22 -18.62
C PHE A 66 -5.41 -8.58 -17.18
N TYR A 67 -6.20 -9.64 -17.00
CA TYR A 67 -6.68 -10.06 -15.67
C TYR A 67 -5.57 -10.62 -14.80
N ILE A 68 -4.59 -11.31 -15.40
CA ILE A 68 -3.39 -11.76 -14.68
C ILE A 68 -2.59 -10.56 -14.18
N ALA A 69 -2.36 -9.57 -15.05
CA ALA A 69 -1.65 -8.35 -14.69
C ALA A 69 -2.41 -7.55 -13.61
N PHE A 70 -3.73 -7.42 -13.74
CA PHE A 70 -4.60 -6.81 -12.74
C PHE A 70 -4.53 -7.56 -11.40
N ALA A 71 -4.63 -8.89 -11.41
CA ALA A 71 -4.58 -9.70 -10.20
C ALA A 71 -3.24 -9.55 -9.47
N LEU A 72 -2.12 -9.51 -10.20
CA LEU A 72 -0.80 -9.27 -9.62
C LEU A 72 -0.68 -7.84 -9.05
N PHE A 73 -1.17 -6.84 -9.79
CA PHE A 73 -1.23 -5.45 -9.31
C PHE A 73 -2.08 -5.34 -8.03
N TYR A 74 -3.23 -6.00 -7.99
CA TYR A 74 -4.15 -6.01 -6.86
C TYR A 74 -3.59 -6.81 -5.67
N LEU A 75 -2.97 -7.97 -5.87
CA LEU A 75 -2.48 -8.77 -4.75
C LEU A 75 -1.10 -8.30 -4.26
N GLY A 76 -0.38 -7.50 -5.05
CA GLY A 76 0.95 -7.00 -4.72
C GLY A 76 1.00 -6.30 -3.36
N PRO A 77 0.29 -5.16 -3.14
CA PRO A 77 0.37 -4.40 -1.89
C PRO A 77 0.24 -5.23 -0.60
N PRO A 78 -0.82 -6.04 -0.38
CA PRO A 78 -0.94 -6.84 0.83
C PRO A 78 0.12 -7.96 0.92
N THR A 79 0.55 -8.53 -0.21
CA THR A 79 1.60 -9.56 -0.24
C THR A 79 2.96 -9.00 0.19
N PHE A 80 3.32 -7.83 -0.31
CA PHE A 80 4.58 -7.17 0.06
C PHE A 80 4.57 -6.69 1.52
N ASP A 81 3.44 -6.17 2.00
CA ASP A 81 3.27 -5.88 3.43
C ASP A 81 3.39 -7.15 4.27
N TYR A 82 2.86 -8.29 3.80
CA TYR A 82 3.00 -9.57 4.49
C TYR A 82 4.45 -10.00 4.59
N ILE A 83 5.21 -9.93 3.51
CA ILE A 83 6.66 -10.22 3.53
C ILE A 83 7.35 -9.38 4.62
N ILE A 84 7.03 -8.08 4.68
CA ILE A 84 7.59 -7.16 5.68
C ILE A 84 7.24 -7.59 7.10
N PHE A 85 5.95 -7.69 7.41
CA PHE A 85 5.50 -7.97 8.78
C PHE A 85 5.73 -9.43 9.20
N ARG A 86 5.86 -10.37 8.25
CA ARG A 86 6.31 -11.74 8.52
C ARG A 86 7.75 -11.73 9.01
N ARG A 87 8.64 -10.92 8.43
CA ARG A 87 10.01 -10.79 8.92
C ARG A 87 10.08 -10.03 10.25
N LEU A 88 9.32 -8.95 10.40
CA LEU A 88 9.40 -8.11 11.60
C LEU A 88 8.75 -8.75 12.82
N TRP A 89 7.63 -9.46 12.65
CA TRP A 89 6.79 -9.94 13.75
C TRP A 89 6.42 -11.42 13.66
N ALA A 90 6.92 -12.16 12.67
CA ALA A 90 6.57 -13.57 12.45
C ALA A 90 5.05 -13.83 12.34
N ILE A 91 4.27 -12.88 11.79
CA ILE A 91 2.82 -13.03 11.67
C ILE A 91 2.44 -14.30 10.88
N PRO A 92 1.42 -15.08 11.31
CA PRO A 92 0.95 -16.26 10.57
C PRO A 92 0.32 -15.87 9.23
N LEU A 93 0.06 -16.86 8.36
CA LEU A 93 -0.62 -16.64 7.08
C LEU A 93 -1.99 -15.96 7.23
N ASP A 94 -2.70 -16.21 8.33
CA ASP A 94 -3.94 -15.51 8.69
C ASP A 94 -3.79 -13.97 8.76
N GLY A 95 -2.56 -13.47 8.94
CA GLY A 95 -2.24 -12.05 8.85
C GLY A 95 -2.51 -11.44 7.47
N MET A 96 -2.59 -12.24 6.41
CA MET A 96 -3.01 -11.79 5.08
C MET A 96 -4.41 -11.20 5.10
N ALA A 97 -5.35 -11.78 5.85
CA ALA A 97 -6.70 -11.22 5.96
C ALA A 97 -6.69 -9.83 6.62
N ALA A 98 -5.84 -9.64 7.62
CA ALA A 98 -5.68 -8.35 8.29
C ALA A 98 -5.01 -7.30 7.38
N LEU A 99 -4.06 -7.71 6.54
CA LEU A 99 -3.39 -6.83 5.58
C LEU A 99 -4.30 -6.43 4.42
N HIS A 100 -5.16 -7.33 3.94
CA HIS A 100 -6.20 -6.95 2.99
C HIS A 100 -7.18 -5.97 3.62
N LYS A 101 -7.67 -6.20 4.84
CA LYS A 101 -8.52 -5.25 5.57
C LYS A 101 -7.84 -3.89 5.80
N LYS A 102 -6.53 -3.89 6.12
CA LYS A 102 -5.71 -2.66 6.19
C LYS A 102 -5.79 -1.89 4.88
N ARG A 103 -5.51 -2.56 3.75
CA ARG A 103 -5.56 -1.92 2.43
C ARG A 103 -6.96 -1.37 2.13
N ILE A 104 -7.98 -2.21 2.29
CA ILE A 104 -9.37 -1.86 1.97
C ILE A 104 -9.78 -0.62 2.78
N ALA A 105 -9.50 -0.60 4.08
CA ALA A 105 -9.79 0.56 4.93
C ALA A 105 -9.09 1.84 4.49
N ASN A 106 -7.82 1.73 4.06
CA ASN A 106 -7.07 2.88 3.57
C ASN A 106 -7.60 3.46 2.26
N GLU A 107 -8.20 2.62 1.42
CA GLU A 107 -8.76 3.05 0.14
C GLU A 107 -10.17 3.60 0.29
N VAL A 108 -11.05 2.96 1.08
CA VAL A 108 -12.49 3.27 1.07
C VAL A 108 -13.01 4.05 2.29
N VAL A 109 -12.27 4.09 3.40
CA VAL A 109 -12.72 4.78 4.62
C VAL A 109 -12.03 6.13 4.77
N VAL A 110 -10.80 6.11 5.30
CA VAL A 110 -9.95 7.27 5.48
C VAL A 110 -8.52 6.80 5.31
N GLY A 111 -7.71 7.55 4.56
CA GLY A 111 -6.28 7.26 4.42
C GLY A 111 -5.62 7.11 5.78
N TYR A 112 -4.85 6.04 5.95
CA TYR A 112 -4.19 5.63 7.19
C TYR A 112 -5.06 4.96 8.27
N SER A 113 -6.38 4.81 8.07
CA SER A 113 -7.26 4.11 9.02
C SER A 113 -6.93 2.60 9.12
N GLY A 114 -6.43 2.01 8.04
CA GLY A 114 -5.97 0.63 7.98
C GLY A 114 -4.77 0.35 8.88
N GLU A 115 -3.87 1.30 9.06
CA GLU A 115 -2.70 1.18 9.94
C GLU A 115 -3.14 1.06 11.40
N ALA A 116 -4.13 1.87 11.81
CA ALA A 116 -4.71 1.78 13.15
C ALA A 116 -5.37 0.42 13.39
N TYR A 117 -6.10 -0.09 12.39
CA TYR A 117 -6.67 -1.43 12.42
C TYR A 117 -5.61 -2.52 12.50
N PHE A 118 -4.59 -2.46 11.65
CA PHE A 118 -3.55 -3.48 11.59
C PHE A 118 -2.75 -3.52 12.89
N TYR A 119 -2.47 -2.35 13.47
CA TYR A 119 -1.88 -2.24 14.80
C TYR A 119 -2.76 -2.91 15.88
N ALA A 120 -4.06 -2.61 15.90
CA ALA A 120 -5.01 -3.20 16.84
C ALA A 120 -5.10 -4.72 16.70
N TRP A 121 -5.15 -5.22 15.45
CA TRP A 121 -5.16 -6.64 15.13
C TRP A 121 -3.89 -7.34 15.61
N ALA A 122 -2.71 -6.75 15.32
CA ALA A 122 -1.43 -7.33 15.68
C ALA A 122 -1.28 -7.41 17.20
N ARG A 123 -1.59 -6.32 17.91
CA ARG A 123 -1.53 -6.28 19.38
C ARG A 123 -2.38 -7.36 20.07
N GLN A 124 -3.47 -7.83 19.44
CA GLN A 124 -4.31 -8.89 19.99
C GLN A 124 -3.79 -10.30 19.74
N ARG A 125 -2.96 -10.52 18.70
CA ARG A 125 -2.70 -11.86 18.14
C ARG A 125 -1.24 -12.29 18.11
N THR A 126 -0.31 -11.35 18.22
CA THR A 126 1.13 -11.65 18.23
C THR A 126 1.68 -11.44 19.64
N GLN A 127 2.35 -12.46 20.17
CA GLN A 127 3.16 -12.38 21.39
C GLN A 127 4.40 -11.52 21.10
N MET A 128 4.24 -10.19 21.03
CA MET A 128 5.34 -9.31 20.66
C MET A 128 6.16 -8.87 21.86
N VAL A 129 7.47 -9.10 21.78
CA VAL A 129 8.49 -8.64 22.74
C VAL A 129 8.85 -7.14 22.52
N ALA A 130 8.56 -6.60 21.34
CA ALA A 130 8.79 -5.19 20.98
C ALA A 130 7.48 -4.43 20.71
N ALA A 131 7.45 -3.12 20.95
CA ALA A 131 6.25 -2.30 20.78
C ALA A 131 5.76 -2.26 19.31
N PRO A 132 4.59 -2.85 18.96
CA PRO A 132 4.10 -2.94 17.58
C PRO A 132 3.93 -1.58 16.90
N PHE A 133 3.65 -0.54 17.68
CA PHE A 133 3.44 0.80 17.16
C PHE A 133 4.67 1.35 16.41
N GLY A 134 5.87 1.13 16.97
CA GLY A 134 7.11 1.62 16.37
C GLY A 134 7.34 1.05 14.98
N ALA A 135 7.17 -0.27 14.82
CA ALA A 135 7.32 -0.94 13.54
C ALA A 135 6.25 -0.53 12.52
N VAL A 136 4.96 -0.39 12.90
CA VAL A 136 3.92 0.12 11.98
C VAL A 136 4.28 1.51 11.48
N LYS A 137 4.62 2.42 12.40
CA LYS A 137 5.01 3.79 12.08
C LYS A 137 6.21 3.82 11.15
N ASP A 138 7.27 3.07 11.47
CA ASP A 138 8.50 3.03 10.67
C ASP A 138 8.24 2.51 9.26
N VAL A 139 7.46 1.42 9.11
CA VAL A 139 7.08 0.87 7.80
C VAL A 139 6.25 1.87 7.01
N THR A 140 5.30 2.57 7.64
CA THR A 140 4.50 3.61 6.98
C THR A 140 5.37 4.77 6.47
N ILE A 141 6.31 5.25 7.30
CA ILE A 141 7.26 6.30 6.89
C ILE A 141 8.15 5.79 5.74
N GLN A 142 8.71 4.57 5.85
CA GLN A 142 9.54 3.98 4.80
C GLN A 142 8.77 3.81 3.48
N SER A 143 7.49 3.42 3.53
CA SER A 143 6.63 3.35 2.34
C SER A 143 6.45 4.71 1.67
N ALA A 144 6.33 5.79 2.44
CA ALA A 144 6.23 7.15 1.90
C ALA A 144 7.55 7.61 1.27
N ILE A 145 8.67 7.37 1.93
CA ILE A 145 10.01 7.70 1.42
C ILE A 145 10.31 6.90 0.14
N ALA A 146 10.13 5.58 0.16
CA ALA A 146 10.29 4.73 -1.03
C ALA A 146 9.37 5.18 -2.16
N GLY A 147 8.15 5.58 -1.82
CA GLY A 147 7.21 6.17 -2.76
C GLY A 147 7.72 7.43 -3.45
N ASN A 148 8.34 8.37 -2.71
CA ASN A 148 8.95 9.58 -3.27
C ASN A 148 10.21 9.25 -4.08
N THR A 149 11.09 8.41 -3.55
CA THR A 149 12.32 7.99 -4.23
C THR A 149 12.02 7.31 -5.56
N PHE A 150 11.04 6.40 -5.59
CA PHE A 150 10.64 5.71 -6.80
C PHE A 150 10.02 6.66 -7.84
N THR A 151 9.21 7.63 -7.41
CA THR A 151 8.69 8.66 -8.34
C THR A 151 9.83 9.46 -8.97
N LEU A 152 10.83 9.88 -8.19
CA LEU A 152 11.99 10.60 -8.73
C LEU A 152 12.78 9.74 -9.72
N ILE A 153 12.97 8.45 -9.43
CA ILE A 153 13.58 7.50 -10.35
C ILE A 153 12.78 7.42 -11.67
N LEU A 154 11.45 7.27 -11.60
CA LEU A 154 10.62 7.23 -12.81
C LEU A 154 10.74 8.52 -13.63
N ILE A 155 10.73 9.69 -12.98
CA ILE A 155 10.93 10.97 -13.68
C ILE A 155 12.29 10.98 -14.39
N LEU A 156 13.37 10.55 -13.74
CA LEU A 156 14.68 10.46 -14.38
C LEU A 156 14.69 9.47 -15.56
N LEU A 157 13.99 8.33 -15.44
CA LEU A 157 13.86 7.36 -16.53
C LEU A 157 13.04 7.87 -17.71
N THR A 158 12.19 8.89 -17.53
CA THR A 158 11.47 9.53 -18.63
C THR A 158 12.34 10.48 -19.46
N ILE A 159 13.51 10.92 -18.95
CA ILE A 159 14.38 11.90 -19.62
C ILE A 159 14.73 11.52 -21.07
N PRO A 160 15.18 10.28 -21.37
CA PRO A 160 15.54 9.88 -22.74
C PRO A 160 14.36 9.89 -23.71
N PHE A 161 13.13 9.89 -23.20
CA PHE A 161 11.91 9.83 -24.00
C PHE A 161 11.20 11.19 -24.11
N MET A 162 11.75 12.26 -23.52
CA MET A 162 11.07 13.57 -23.46
C MET A 162 10.74 14.16 -24.83
N GLU A 163 11.47 13.78 -25.88
CA GLU A 163 11.17 14.20 -27.27
C GLU A 163 9.83 13.65 -27.78
N MET A 164 9.30 12.59 -27.17
CA MET A 164 7.98 12.04 -27.48
C MET A 164 6.84 12.89 -26.91
N LEU A 165 7.15 13.85 -26.03
CA LEU A 165 6.16 14.73 -25.42
C LEU A 165 6.02 16.03 -26.22
N PRO A 166 4.78 16.51 -26.43
CA PRO A 166 4.55 17.89 -26.83
C PRO A 166 5.31 18.85 -25.89
N LYS A 167 6.12 19.74 -26.47
CA LYS A 167 7.04 20.64 -25.74
C LYS A 167 6.32 21.55 -24.74
N ASP A 168 5.02 21.75 -24.94
CA ASP A 168 4.17 22.64 -24.15
C ASP A 168 3.63 21.96 -22.88
N LEU A 169 3.79 20.64 -22.76
CA LEU A 169 3.26 19.85 -21.63
C LEU A 169 4.18 19.81 -20.42
N VAL A 170 5.50 19.87 -20.63
CA VAL A 170 6.48 19.71 -19.56
C VAL A 170 7.15 21.04 -19.27
N ASN A 171 6.60 21.76 -18.30
CA ASN A 171 7.32 22.88 -17.72
C ASN A 171 8.39 22.35 -16.76
N PHE A 172 9.66 22.48 -17.15
CA PHE A 172 10.80 22.07 -16.35
C PHE A 172 10.75 22.63 -14.93
N ASN A 173 10.35 23.89 -14.75
CA ASN A 173 10.27 24.52 -13.44
C ASN A 173 9.20 23.87 -12.55
N THR A 174 8.07 23.47 -13.12
CA THR A 174 7.00 22.77 -12.39
C THR A 174 7.42 21.37 -11.97
N VAL A 175 8.10 20.62 -12.87
CA VAL A 175 8.64 19.29 -12.56
C VAL A 175 9.74 19.38 -11.50
N ALA A 176 10.69 20.31 -11.67
CA ALA A 176 11.77 20.56 -10.71
C ALA A 176 11.23 21.01 -9.36
N GLY A 177 10.23 21.90 -9.33
CA GLY A 177 9.57 22.35 -8.10
C GLY A 177 8.86 21.20 -7.37
N SER A 178 8.18 20.32 -8.12
CA SER A 178 7.54 19.13 -7.55
C SER A 178 8.57 18.14 -6.99
N ALA A 179 9.66 17.88 -7.73
CA ALA A 179 10.75 17.03 -7.25
C ALA A 179 11.42 17.61 -6.00
N ALA A 180 11.67 18.92 -5.97
CA ALA A 180 12.23 19.62 -4.80
C ALA A 180 11.30 19.51 -3.59
N LEU A 181 9.98 19.67 -3.78
CA LEU A 181 9.00 19.51 -2.71
C LEU A 181 9.00 18.07 -2.15
N MET A 182 9.06 17.06 -3.02
CA MET A 182 9.13 15.65 -2.58
C MET A 182 10.37 15.38 -1.73
N VAL A 183 11.53 15.88 -2.16
CA VAL A 183 12.78 15.79 -1.39
C VAL A 183 12.64 16.52 -0.06
N ALA A 184 12.11 17.75 -0.07
CA ALA A 184 11.90 18.55 1.13
C ALA A 184 10.97 17.86 2.14
N MET A 185 9.89 17.22 1.69
CA MET A 185 8.97 16.46 2.56
C MET A 185 9.61 15.20 3.15
N SER A 186 10.55 14.58 2.45
CA SER A 186 11.27 13.39 2.94
C SER A 186 12.48 13.74 3.81
N LEU A 187 13.08 14.92 3.67
CA LEU A 187 14.33 15.32 4.31
C LEU A 187 14.29 15.27 5.87
N PRO A 188 13.23 15.71 6.57
CA PRO A 188 13.17 15.64 8.02
C PRO A 188 13.36 14.22 8.57
N PHE A 189 12.85 13.21 7.87
CA PHE A 189 12.96 11.81 8.29
C PHE A 189 14.39 11.28 8.21
N PHE A 190 15.20 11.80 7.28
CA PHE A 190 16.63 11.48 7.19
C PHE A 190 17.42 12.22 8.27
N LEU A 191 17.18 13.53 8.42
CA LEU A 191 17.89 14.38 9.39
C LEU A 191 17.64 13.94 10.84
N PHE A 192 16.41 13.56 11.17
CA PHE A 192 16.02 13.12 12.51
C PHE A 192 15.89 11.60 12.62
N SER A 193 16.52 10.83 11.72
CA SER A 193 16.37 9.37 11.61
C SER A 193 16.58 8.62 12.94
N LYS A 194 17.58 9.01 13.75
CA LYS A 194 17.86 8.40 15.06
C LYS A 194 16.76 8.61 16.11
N ARG A 195 15.94 9.66 15.96
CA ARG A 195 14.82 9.98 16.87
C ARG A 195 13.49 9.47 16.34
N VAL A 196 13.35 9.45 15.01
CA VAL A 196 12.08 9.10 14.35
C VAL A 196 11.93 7.59 14.22
N PHE A 197 12.97 6.85 13.81
CA PHE A 197 12.85 5.41 13.58
C PHE A 197 13.15 4.61 14.84
N SER A 198 12.39 3.53 15.04
CA SER A 198 12.56 2.55 16.13
C SER A 198 13.25 1.26 15.71
N LEU A 199 13.19 0.90 14.42
CA LEU A 199 13.81 -0.30 13.87
C LEU A 199 15.33 -0.12 13.68
N PRO A 200 16.12 -1.21 13.82
CA PRO A 200 17.53 -1.19 13.45
C PRO A 200 17.75 -0.82 11.99
N ARG A 201 18.87 -0.16 11.69
CA ARG A 201 19.20 0.33 10.32
C ARG A 201 19.12 -0.75 9.24
N ASN A 202 19.55 -1.98 9.55
CA ASN A 202 19.48 -3.10 8.62
C ASN A 202 18.03 -3.48 8.27
N SER A 203 17.14 -3.45 9.26
CA SER A 203 15.71 -3.70 9.06
C SER A 203 15.08 -2.57 8.25
N LEU A 204 15.43 -1.32 8.51
CA LEU A 204 14.93 -0.16 7.73
C LEU A 204 15.30 -0.27 6.24
N TRP A 205 16.58 -0.55 5.94
CA TRP A 205 17.03 -0.72 4.54
C TRP A 205 16.35 -1.88 3.85
N TRP A 206 16.15 -2.99 4.55
CA TRP A 206 15.45 -4.13 3.99
C TRP A 206 13.97 -3.80 3.72
N VAL A 207 13.26 -3.15 4.66
CA VAL A 207 11.88 -2.68 4.45
C VAL A 207 11.81 -1.73 3.26
N PHE A 208 12.73 -0.77 3.18
CA PHE A 208 12.83 0.16 2.04
C PHE A 208 12.99 -0.58 0.71
N ALA A 209 13.92 -1.54 0.62
CA ALA A 209 14.14 -2.32 -0.59
C ALA A 209 12.89 -3.11 -1.01
N ILE A 210 12.18 -3.70 -0.05
CA ILE A 210 10.92 -4.41 -0.33
C ILE A 210 9.84 -3.45 -0.86
N HIS A 211 9.75 -2.22 -0.33
CA HIS A 211 8.87 -1.20 -0.90
C HIS A 211 9.28 -0.77 -2.31
N MET A 212 10.58 -0.63 -2.59
CA MET A 212 11.07 -0.33 -3.94
C MET A 212 10.70 -1.42 -4.93
N VAL A 213 10.89 -2.70 -4.56
CA VAL A 213 10.49 -3.85 -5.39
C VAL A 213 8.97 -3.88 -5.59
N ARG A 214 8.19 -3.65 -4.52
CA ARG A 214 6.72 -3.56 -4.58
C ARG A 214 6.28 -2.50 -5.58
N LEU A 215 6.88 -1.32 -5.54
CA LEU A 215 6.55 -0.21 -6.43
C LEU A 215 6.94 -0.53 -7.88
N ALA A 216 8.14 -1.06 -8.11
CA ALA A 216 8.59 -1.48 -9.43
C ALA A 216 7.67 -2.52 -10.06
N LEU A 217 7.34 -3.59 -9.32
CA LEU A 217 6.45 -4.64 -9.81
C LEU A 217 5.01 -4.15 -9.98
N GLY A 218 4.51 -3.31 -9.06
CA GLY A 218 3.19 -2.71 -9.17
C GLY A 218 3.07 -1.81 -10.41
N THR A 219 4.06 -0.97 -10.66
CA THR A 219 4.12 -0.13 -11.86
C THR A 219 4.24 -0.96 -13.14
N PHE A 220 5.10 -1.98 -13.14
CA PHE A 220 5.29 -2.87 -14.29
C PHE A 220 4.02 -3.67 -14.62
N THR A 221 3.39 -4.29 -13.63
CA THR A 221 2.15 -5.06 -13.82
C THR A 221 0.99 -4.16 -14.25
N LEU A 222 0.92 -2.93 -13.73
CA LEU A 222 -0.05 -1.95 -14.20
C LEU A 222 0.17 -1.56 -15.68
N ALA A 223 1.43 -1.33 -16.09
CA ALA A 223 1.76 -1.06 -17.48
C ALA A 223 1.43 -2.24 -18.40
N LEU A 224 1.63 -3.48 -17.96
CA LEU A 224 1.20 -4.68 -18.69
C LEU A 224 -0.33 -4.74 -18.84
N ALA A 225 -1.08 -4.43 -17.79
CA ALA A 225 -2.54 -4.37 -17.88
C ALA A 225 -2.97 -3.33 -18.93
N TRP A 226 -2.36 -2.14 -18.92
CA TRP A 226 -2.65 -1.12 -19.92
C TRP A 226 -2.27 -1.56 -21.34
N HIS A 227 -1.12 -2.20 -21.53
CA HIS A 227 -0.71 -2.74 -22.82
C HIS A 227 -1.69 -3.79 -23.36
N PHE A 228 -2.17 -4.72 -22.53
CA PHE A 228 -3.14 -5.73 -22.95
C PHE A 228 -4.53 -5.15 -23.26
N ALA A 229 -4.91 -4.06 -22.59
CA ALA A 229 -6.16 -3.36 -22.88
C ALA A 229 -6.05 -2.46 -24.13
N MET A 230 -4.86 -1.88 -24.37
CA MET A 230 -4.62 -0.90 -25.43
C MET A 230 -3.31 -1.22 -26.19
N PRO A 231 -3.29 -2.30 -26.99
CA PRO A 231 -2.06 -2.78 -27.64
C PRO A 231 -1.49 -1.80 -28.69
N ALA A 232 -2.31 -0.89 -29.21
CA ALA A 232 -1.90 0.12 -30.18
C ALA A 232 -1.05 1.26 -29.58
N VAL A 233 -1.06 1.43 -28.25
CA VAL A 233 -0.31 2.50 -27.58
C VAL A 233 1.16 2.10 -27.40
N PRO A 234 2.12 2.96 -27.77
CA PRO A 234 3.56 2.68 -27.61
C PRO A 234 3.96 2.42 -26.15
N VAL A 235 4.88 1.48 -25.95
CA VAL A 235 5.33 1.08 -24.60
C VAL A 235 5.94 2.25 -23.80
N GLY A 236 6.64 3.17 -24.48
CA GLY A 236 7.20 4.38 -23.85
C GLY A 236 6.15 5.27 -23.18
N THR A 237 4.93 5.30 -23.71
CA THR A 237 3.81 6.07 -23.16
C THR A 237 3.38 5.55 -21.78
N TRP A 238 3.51 4.25 -21.52
CA TRP A 238 3.21 3.68 -20.21
C TRP A 238 4.19 4.12 -19.12
N LEU A 239 5.45 4.39 -19.48
CA LEU A 239 6.42 4.95 -18.55
C LEU A 239 6.03 6.37 -18.12
N PHE A 240 5.59 7.20 -19.06
CA PHE A 240 5.09 8.54 -18.77
C PHE A 240 3.82 8.51 -17.93
N LEU A 241 2.87 7.63 -18.24
CA LEU A 241 1.67 7.44 -17.44
C LEU A 241 2.00 6.92 -16.04
N ALA A 242 2.93 5.98 -15.90
CA ALA A 242 3.39 5.51 -14.60
C ALA A 242 4.02 6.63 -13.76
N ALA A 243 4.91 7.43 -14.37
CA ALA A 243 5.54 8.58 -13.73
C ALA A 243 4.49 9.64 -13.32
N GLY A 244 3.57 9.96 -14.24
CA GLY A 244 2.46 10.89 -14.00
C GLY A 244 1.55 10.43 -12.86
N ARG A 245 1.12 9.15 -12.86
CA ARG A 245 0.32 8.56 -11.78
C ARG A 245 1.05 8.63 -10.44
N MET A 246 2.35 8.31 -10.44
CA MET A 246 3.18 8.37 -9.23
C MET A 246 3.35 9.81 -8.73
N LEU A 247 3.49 10.79 -9.61
CA LEU A 247 3.58 12.20 -9.25
C LEU A 247 2.26 12.73 -8.68
N VAL A 248 1.14 12.49 -9.36
CA VAL A 248 -0.21 12.89 -8.93
C VAL A 248 -0.55 12.28 -7.57
N SER A 249 -0.13 11.03 -7.31
CA SER A 249 -0.40 10.36 -6.02
C SER A 249 0.21 11.08 -4.81
N ARG A 250 1.23 11.93 -5.04
CA ARG A 250 2.04 12.59 -4.01
C ARG A 250 1.64 14.02 -3.74
N ILE A 251 0.74 14.59 -4.54
CA ILE A 251 0.18 15.92 -4.27
C ILE A 251 -0.78 15.78 -3.06
N PRO A 252 -0.46 16.39 -1.91
CA PRO A 252 -1.34 16.33 -0.75
C PRO A 252 -2.63 17.09 -1.06
N LEU A 253 -3.76 16.59 -0.56
CA LEU A 253 -5.08 17.25 -0.63
C LEU A 253 -5.62 17.51 -2.05
N LEU A 254 -5.05 16.92 -3.10
CA LEU A 254 -5.59 17.06 -4.45
C LEU A 254 -6.91 16.28 -4.56
N PRO A 255 -8.07 16.95 -4.73
CA PRO A 255 -9.34 16.28 -4.95
C PRO A 255 -9.32 15.60 -6.33
N ASN A 256 -9.92 14.42 -6.43
CA ASN A 256 -10.08 13.68 -7.69
C ASN A 256 -8.75 13.45 -8.44
N LYS A 257 -7.77 12.82 -7.78
CA LYS A 257 -6.47 12.44 -8.36
C LYS A 257 -6.57 11.75 -9.72
N GLU A 258 -7.60 10.93 -9.91
CA GLU A 258 -7.86 10.25 -11.17
C GLU A 258 -8.24 11.22 -12.31
N LEU A 259 -8.91 12.36 -12.02
CA LEU A 259 -9.19 13.39 -13.04
C LEU A 259 -7.92 14.09 -13.52
N VAL A 260 -7.02 14.45 -12.60
CA VAL A 260 -5.74 15.07 -12.98
C VAL A 260 -4.87 14.10 -13.75
N PHE A 261 -4.87 12.82 -13.38
CA PHE A 261 -4.19 11.79 -14.15
C PHE A 261 -4.84 11.57 -15.52
N ALA A 262 -6.17 11.61 -15.63
CA ALA A 262 -6.89 11.56 -16.90
C ALA A 262 -6.52 12.75 -17.81
N SER A 263 -6.38 13.97 -17.27
CA SER A 263 -5.89 15.12 -18.03
C SER A 263 -4.48 14.90 -18.57
N VAL A 264 -3.55 14.37 -17.75
CA VAL A 264 -2.20 14.01 -18.21
C VAL A 264 -2.27 12.98 -19.33
N ALA A 265 -3.14 11.98 -19.21
CA ALA A 265 -3.30 10.94 -20.20
C ALA A 265 -3.91 11.41 -21.53
N ILE A 266 -4.96 12.22 -21.49
CA ILE A 266 -5.59 12.83 -22.67
C ILE A 266 -4.51 13.54 -23.51
N LEU A 267 -3.67 14.31 -22.83
CA LEU A 267 -2.60 15.10 -23.43
C LEU A 267 -1.48 14.24 -24.04
N LEU A 268 -1.22 13.05 -23.48
CA LEU A 268 -0.15 12.16 -23.93
C LEU A 268 -0.55 11.22 -25.07
N ILE A 269 -1.81 10.75 -25.08
CA ILE A 269 -2.25 9.69 -26.01
C ILE A 269 -3.28 10.20 -27.02
N GLY A 270 -3.91 11.37 -26.79
CA GLY A 270 -4.98 11.90 -27.63
C GLY A 270 -6.27 11.06 -27.65
N SER A 271 -6.30 9.95 -26.92
CA SER A 271 -7.41 9.00 -26.77
C SER A 271 -8.01 9.12 -25.37
N GLY A 272 -8.44 10.34 -25.06
CA GLY A 272 -8.95 10.73 -23.75
C GLY A 272 -10.04 9.83 -23.20
N ASP A 273 -10.96 9.44 -24.08
CA ASP A 273 -12.08 8.58 -23.73
C ASP A 273 -11.57 7.20 -23.34
N SER A 274 -10.83 6.52 -24.22
CA SER A 274 -10.42 5.13 -23.99
C SER A 274 -9.53 4.92 -22.76
N LEU A 275 -8.67 5.87 -22.36
CA LEU A 275 -7.93 5.71 -21.10
C LEU A 275 -8.81 5.99 -19.87
N THR A 276 -9.69 6.98 -19.96
CA THR A 276 -10.66 7.26 -18.88
C THR A 276 -11.56 6.05 -18.65
N GLU A 277 -11.99 5.39 -19.72
CA GLU A 277 -12.72 4.12 -19.71
C GLU A 277 -11.92 3.01 -19.02
N LEU A 278 -10.66 2.82 -19.42
CA LEU A 278 -9.78 1.81 -18.83
C LEU A 278 -9.53 2.05 -17.32
N MET A 279 -9.39 3.31 -16.91
CA MET A 279 -9.26 3.68 -15.51
C MET A 279 -10.54 3.41 -14.73
N ALA A 280 -11.71 3.74 -15.31
CA ALA A 280 -13.00 3.44 -14.71
C ALA A 280 -13.21 1.93 -14.55
N LEU A 281 -12.81 1.14 -15.55
CA LEU A 281 -12.81 -0.32 -15.47
C LEU A 281 -11.90 -0.83 -14.36
N MET A 282 -10.65 -0.36 -14.29
CA MET A 282 -9.70 -0.75 -13.23
C MET A 282 -10.22 -0.40 -11.84
N ALA A 283 -10.88 0.76 -11.68
CA ALA A 283 -11.53 1.16 -10.44
C ALA A 283 -12.70 0.22 -10.10
N ALA A 284 -13.56 -0.11 -11.08
CA ALA A 284 -14.67 -1.05 -10.89
C ALA A 284 -14.21 -2.46 -10.51
N LEU A 285 -13.18 -2.99 -11.18
CA LEU A 285 -12.58 -4.29 -10.84
C LEU A 285 -11.94 -4.27 -9.46
N THR A 286 -11.29 -3.16 -9.10
CA THR A 286 -10.74 -2.95 -7.76
C THR A 286 -11.87 -2.98 -6.74
N LEU A 287 -12.95 -2.23 -6.94
CA LEU A 287 -14.13 -2.24 -6.08
C LEU A 287 -14.73 -3.65 -5.93
N LEU A 288 -14.90 -4.38 -7.03
CA LEU A 288 -15.40 -5.76 -6.99
C LEU A 288 -14.50 -6.67 -6.16
N ALA A 289 -13.18 -6.56 -6.30
CA ALA A 289 -12.24 -7.32 -5.50
C ALA A 289 -12.33 -6.96 -4.00
N HIS A 290 -12.49 -5.68 -3.67
CA HIS A 290 -12.71 -5.22 -2.30
C HIS A 290 -14.01 -5.80 -1.71
N VAL A 291 -15.12 -5.71 -2.45
CA VAL A 291 -16.43 -6.25 -2.05
C VAL A 291 -16.35 -7.76 -1.85
N ALA A 292 -15.74 -8.49 -2.78
CA ALA A 292 -15.57 -9.94 -2.70
C ALA A 292 -14.76 -10.33 -1.45
N LEU A 293 -13.63 -9.68 -1.18
CA LEU A 293 -12.80 -9.97 -0.02
C LEU A 293 -13.50 -9.65 1.31
N ILE A 294 -14.14 -8.48 1.42
CA ILE A 294 -14.91 -8.13 2.64
C ILE A 294 -16.07 -9.12 2.84
N GLY A 295 -16.74 -9.52 1.76
CA GLY A 295 -17.78 -10.55 1.79
C GLY A 295 -17.27 -11.88 2.33
N VAL A 296 -16.17 -12.39 1.79
CA VAL A 296 -15.52 -13.63 2.24
C VAL A 296 -15.10 -13.52 3.71
N PHE A 297 -14.43 -12.44 4.11
CA PHE A 297 -13.99 -12.27 5.50
C PHE A 297 -15.14 -12.14 6.49
N SER A 298 -16.27 -11.54 6.07
CA SER A 298 -17.46 -11.40 6.91
C SER A 298 -18.19 -12.73 7.04
N ALA A 299 -18.33 -13.48 5.94
CA ALA A 299 -18.91 -14.83 5.96
C ALA A 299 -18.09 -15.78 6.84
N GLN A 300 -16.76 -15.77 6.72
CA GLN A 300 -15.87 -16.57 7.58
C GLN A 300 -16.02 -16.19 9.06
N ALA A 301 -16.13 -14.90 9.38
CA ALA A 301 -16.33 -14.45 10.76
C ALA A 301 -17.68 -14.89 11.33
N LEU A 302 -18.73 -14.89 10.50
CA LEU A 302 -20.07 -15.36 10.89
C LEU A 302 -20.08 -16.89 11.09
N ALA A 303 -19.48 -17.65 10.17
CA ALA A 303 -19.36 -19.10 10.26
C ALA A 303 -18.67 -19.55 11.56
N LYS A 304 -17.57 -18.90 11.93
CA LYS A 304 -16.87 -19.15 13.21
C LYS A 304 -17.70 -18.81 14.44
N LYS A 305 -18.63 -17.85 14.34
CA LYS A 305 -19.51 -17.46 15.46
C LYS A 305 -20.70 -18.42 15.60
N LEU A 306 -21.09 -19.08 14.51
CA LEU A 306 -22.16 -20.06 14.44
C LEU A 306 -21.66 -21.50 14.61
N ASP A 307 -20.39 -21.70 14.98
CA ASP A 307 -19.71 -23.00 15.12
C ASP A 307 -19.79 -23.89 13.86
N TRP A 308 -19.84 -23.29 12.67
CA TRP A 308 -19.85 -24.04 11.40
C TRP A 308 -18.46 -24.51 10.97
N ILE A 309 -17.40 -23.84 11.44
CA ILE A 309 -15.97 -24.11 11.19
C ILE A 309 -15.20 -23.67 12.42
#